data_AF-A0A485B5K7-F1
#
_entry.id   AF-A0A485B5K7-F1
#
_cell.length_a   1.000
_cell.length_b   1.000
_cell.length_c   1.000
_cell.angle_alpha   90.00
_cell.angle_beta   90.00
_cell.angle_gamma   90.00
#
_symmetry.space_group_name_H-M   'P 1'
#
loop_
_entity.id
_entity.type
_entity.pdbx_description
1 polymer ?
#
loop_
_entity_poly.entity_id
_entity_poly.type
_entity_poly.pdbx_seq_one_letter_code
_entity_poly.pdbx_strand_id
1 'polypeptide(L)'
;MAGSVEMDDASNYEFKSRKQRLHLIYPLGDTDHLGGGGLYRRSAIEKIGYLTNLNLHGYEEAELGIRLQVAGYKLHRLSVPYFSHASYTMPTFKMLAYRWKNGFLWAPGELLRNCWGKPHFPAAFRIVRNELIFTVYLLVLFICLLSLNLKLIAIAILPLLAFIALKALKNRSLRDGVQSVINLSLFSAGLLRGVINSTKDPMKRPAVTVTNPKHIKTENENIIR
;
A
#
# COMPACT_ATOMS: atom_id res chain seq x y z
N MET A 1 -18.55 -2.21 -5.47
CA MET A 1 -18.55 -3.54 -4.83
C MET A 1 -17.39 -4.35 -5.40
N ALA A 2 -16.87 -5.30 -4.64
CA ALA A 2 -15.90 -6.30 -5.13
C ALA A 2 -16.28 -7.68 -4.53
N GLY A 3 -15.71 -8.78 -5.01
CA GLY A 3 -15.90 -10.09 -4.37
C GLY A 3 -14.69 -10.52 -3.53
N SER A 4 -14.67 -11.79 -3.12
CA SER A 4 -13.61 -12.40 -2.33
C SER A 4 -12.33 -12.60 -3.13
N VAL A 5 -11.21 -12.63 -2.41
CA VAL A 5 -9.87 -12.72 -2.99
C VAL A 5 -9.17 -13.93 -2.42
N GLU A 6 -8.58 -14.71 -3.31
CA GLU A 6 -7.64 -15.77 -2.94
C GLU A 6 -6.22 -15.33 -3.25
N MET A 7 -5.26 -15.86 -2.51
CA MET A 7 -3.86 -15.53 -2.69
C MET A 7 -3.05 -16.83 -2.77
N ASP A 8 -2.19 -16.89 -3.78
CA ASP A 8 -1.29 -18.01 -4.00
C ASP A 8 -0.29 -18.21 -2.86
N ASP A 9 0.58 -19.22 -3.00
CA ASP A 9 1.66 -19.44 -2.05
C ASP A 9 2.78 -18.44 -2.24
N ALA A 10 3.11 -17.75 -1.15
CA ALA A 10 4.08 -16.68 -1.14
C ALA A 10 5.52 -17.22 -1.05
N SER A 11 6.39 -16.81 -1.97
CA SER A 11 7.82 -17.17 -1.94
C SER A 11 8.70 -16.22 -1.13
N ASN A 12 8.22 -15.00 -0.83
CA ASN A 12 8.97 -14.00 -0.09
C ASN A 12 8.23 -13.53 1.16
N TYR A 13 8.98 -12.90 2.07
CA TYR A 13 8.49 -12.49 3.38
C TYR A 13 7.25 -11.60 3.30
N GLU A 14 7.23 -10.68 2.34
CA GLU A 14 6.18 -9.69 2.28
C GLU A 14 4.83 -10.32 1.93
N PHE A 15 4.80 -11.17 0.91
CA PHE A 15 3.59 -11.91 0.55
C PHE A 15 3.22 -12.95 1.60
N LYS A 16 4.20 -13.55 2.30
CA LYS A 16 3.93 -14.44 3.46
C LYS A 16 3.22 -13.66 4.57
N SER A 17 3.73 -12.47 4.90
CA SER A 17 3.10 -11.57 5.88
C SER A 17 1.75 -11.02 5.40
N ARG A 18 1.54 -10.87 4.10
CA ARG A 18 0.27 -10.42 3.49
C ARG A 18 -0.79 -11.51 3.61
N LYS A 19 -0.45 -12.76 3.26
CA LYS A 19 -1.34 -13.93 3.36
C LYS A 19 -1.85 -14.14 4.79
N GLN A 20 -0.99 -13.96 5.80
CA GLN A 20 -1.40 -14.01 7.22
C GLN A 20 -2.46 -12.95 7.61
N ARG A 21 -2.56 -11.86 6.85
CA ARG A 21 -3.46 -10.72 7.11
C ARG A 21 -4.49 -10.55 6.00
N LEU A 22 -4.72 -11.57 5.19
CA LEU A 22 -5.57 -11.46 4.00
C LEU A 22 -6.97 -10.96 4.36
N HIS A 23 -7.56 -11.47 5.45
CA HIS A 23 -8.87 -11.04 5.95
C HIS A 23 -8.92 -9.57 6.41
N LEU A 24 -7.79 -8.97 6.77
CA LEU A 24 -7.69 -7.54 7.11
C LEU A 24 -7.52 -6.67 5.88
N ILE A 25 -6.93 -7.21 4.81
CA ILE A 25 -6.67 -6.50 3.54
C ILE A 25 -7.88 -6.58 2.61
N TYR A 26 -8.61 -7.69 2.66
CA TYR A 26 -9.81 -7.95 1.87
C TYR A 26 -10.97 -8.36 2.79
N PRO A 27 -11.41 -7.50 3.73
CA PRO A 27 -12.52 -7.82 4.61
C PRO A 27 -13.82 -7.98 3.81
N LEU A 28 -14.63 -8.96 4.19
CA LEU A 28 -16.00 -9.13 3.68
C LEU A 28 -16.93 -8.09 4.31
N GLY A 29 -18.00 -7.74 3.59
CA GLY A 29 -18.99 -6.78 4.05
C GLY A 29 -18.61 -5.33 3.75
N ASP A 30 -19.14 -4.40 4.56
CA ASP A 30 -18.84 -2.98 4.43
C ASP A 30 -17.37 -2.71 4.78
N THR A 31 -16.68 -2.00 3.89
CA THR A 31 -15.24 -1.74 3.96
C THR A 31 -14.93 -0.28 3.65
N ASP A 32 -13.74 0.16 4.04
CA ASP A 32 -13.22 1.50 3.75
C ASP A 32 -12.71 1.65 2.31
N HIS A 33 -12.20 0.57 1.72
CA HIS A 33 -11.78 0.53 0.33
C HIS A 33 -11.86 -0.87 -0.29
N LEU A 34 -11.88 -0.93 -1.62
CA LEU A 34 -11.92 -2.18 -2.39
C LEU A 34 -10.54 -2.49 -2.97
N GLY A 35 -9.71 -3.15 -2.17
CA GLY A 35 -8.44 -3.74 -2.56
C GLY A 35 -8.54 -4.66 -3.81
N GLY A 36 -7.63 -4.50 -4.78
CA GLY A 36 -7.52 -5.41 -5.95
C GLY A 36 -8.58 -5.21 -7.02
N GLY A 37 -9.11 -4.00 -7.13
CA GLY A 37 -10.14 -3.60 -8.07
C GLY A 37 -11.56 -3.78 -7.53
N GLY A 38 -12.50 -3.16 -8.23
CA GLY A 38 -13.92 -3.25 -7.91
C GLY A 38 -14.80 -2.60 -8.96
N LEU A 39 -16.10 -2.89 -8.88
CA LEU A 39 -17.13 -2.27 -9.71
C LEU A 39 -17.64 -1.00 -9.02
N TYR A 40 -17.54 0.13 -9.73
CA TYR A 40 -18.02 1.42 -9.26
C TYR A 40 -19.10 1.95 -10.19
N ARG A 41 -20.09 2.66 -9.61
CA ARG A 41 -21.06 3.40 -10.42
C ARG A 41 -20.32 4.56 -11.09
N ARG A 42 -20.46 4.69 -12.41
CA ARG A 42 -19.88 5.80 -13.18
C ARG A 42 -20.23 7.16 -12.56
N SER A 43 -21.51 7.37 -12.23
CA SER A 43 -21.99 8.62 -11.62
C SER A 43 -21.32 8.95 -10.28
N ALA A 44 -20.93 7.94 -9.49
CA ALA A 44 -20.19 8.16 -8.25
C ALA A 44 -18.76 8.65 -8.51
N ILE A 45 -18.10 8.10 -9.55
CA ILE A 45 -16.77 8.53 -9.97
C ILE A 45 -16.79 9.94 -10.55
N GLU A 46 -17.78 10.25 -11.39
CA GLU A 46 -17.95 11.60 -11.95
C GLU A 46 -18.18 12.64 -10.85
N LYS A 47 -18.96 12.30 -9.80
CA LYS A 47 -19.19 13.20 -8.64
C LYS A 47 -17.90 13.55 -7.87
N ILE A 48 -16.92 12.65 -7.82
CA ILE A 48 -15.65 12.84 -7.09
C ILE A 48 -14.48 13.23 -8.01
N GLY A 49 -14.73 13.44 -9.31
CA GLY A 49 -13.79 14.01 -10.28
C GLY A 49 -12.92 12.98 -11.02
N TYR A 50 -12.22 12.09 -10.31
CA TYR A 50 -11.30 11.11 -10.92
C TYR A 50 -11.37 9.74 -10.24
N LEU A 51 -11.00 8.70 -10.98
CA LEU A 51 -10.93 7.33 -10.47
C LEU A 51 -9.66 7.12 -9.62
N THR A 52 -8.48 7.40 -10.18
CA THR A 52 -7.18 7.22 -9.52
C THR A 52 -6.39 8.52 -9.48
N ASN A 53 -5.62 8.72 -8.41
CA ASN A 53 -4.77 9.88 -8.22
C ASN A 53 -3.36 9.60 -8.80
N LEU A 54 -2.92 10.38 -9.78
CA LEU A 54 -1.63 10.22 -10.46
C LEU A 54 -0.39 10.39 -9.56
N ASN A 55 -0.58 10.86 -8.33
CA ASN A 55 0.49 11.09 -7.36
C ASN A 55 0.74 9.92 -6.43
N LEU A 56 -0.01 8.83 -6.58
CA LEU A 56 0.04 7.67 -5.71
C LEU A 56 0.69 6.51 -6.47
N HIS A 57 1.78 5.97 -5.90
CA HIS A 57 2.37 4.71 -6.36
C HIS A 57 1.74 3.48 -5.68
N GLY A 58 0.82 3.71 -4.75
CA GLY A 58 0.10 2.72 -3.97
C GLY A 58 -1.00 3.43 -3.17
N TYR A 59 -1.88 2.68 -2.50
CA TYR A 59 -3.02 3.25 -1.77
C TYR A 59 -4.02 4.03 -2.66
N GLU A 60 -4.02 3.80 -3.98
CA GLU A 60 -4.96 4.44 -4.91
C GLU A 60 -6.41 4.09 -4.54
N GLU A 61 -6.65 2.81 -4.21
CA GLU A 61 -7.95 2.30 -3.82
C GLU A 61 -8.38 2.83 -2.45
N ALA A 62 -7.43 3.01 -1.53
CA ALA A 62 -7.68 3.62 -0.23
C ALA A 62 -8.07 5.10 -0.37
N GLU A 63 -7.35 5.87 -1.19
CA GLU A 63 -7.67 7.27 -1.47
C GLU A 63 -9.02 7.42 -2.17
N LEU A 64 -9.31 6.56 -3.15
CA LEU A 64 -10.61 6.48 -3.81
C LEU A 64 -11.72 6.13 -2.81
N GLY A 65 -11.46 5.18 -1.91
CA GLY A 65 -12.39 4.76 -0.88
C GLY A 65 -12.77 5.90 0.05
N ILE A 66 -11.76 6.63 0.54
CA ILE A 66 -11.96 7.82 1.36
C ILE A 66 -12.84 8.85 0.64
N ARG A 67 -12.55 9.18 -0.62
CA ARG A 67 -13.32 10.17 -1.38
C ARG A 67 -14.76 9.72 -1.61
N LEU A 68 -14.99 8.44 -1.92
CA LEU A 68 -16.33 7.89 -2.11
C LEU A 68 -17.16 7.93 -0.81
N GLN A 69 -16.55 7.57 0.33
CA GLN A 69 -17.21 7.62 1.62
C GLN A 69 -17.59 9.05 2.02
N VAL A 70 -16.68 10.01 1.81
CA VAL A 70 -16.97 11.45 2.02
C VAL A 70 -18.12 11.92 1.14
N ALA A 71 -18.22 11.40 -0.08
CA ALA A 71 -19.32 11.72 -1.01
C ALA A 71 -20.64 10.99 -0.69
N GLY A 72 -20.69 10.20 0.40
CA GLY A 72 -21.87 9.48 0.89
C GLY A 72 -22.06 8.08 0.33
N TYR A 73 -21.07 7.52 -0.38
CA TYR A 73 -21.17 6.17 -0.94
C TYR A 73 -20.61 5.11 0.02
N LYS A 74 -21.23 3.94 0.01
CA LYS A 74 -20.74 2.76 0.71
C LYS A 74 -19.94 1.86 -0.23
N LEU A 75 -18.94 1.19 0.32
CA LEU A 75 -18.16 0.18 -0.35
C LEU A 75 -18.39 -1.15 0.35
N HIS A 76 -18.65 -2.19 -0.44
CA HIS A 76 -19.03 -3.49 0.06
C HIS A 76 -18.31 -4.59 -0.71
N ARG A 77 -17.72 -5.53 0.03
CA ARG A 77 -17.11 -6.74 -0.52
C ARG A 77 -18.01 -7.94 -0.29
N LEU A 78 -18.47 -8.52 -1.39
CA LEU A 78 -19.35 -9.67 -1.44
C LEU A 78 -18.57 -10.97 -1.15
N SER A 79 -19.26 -11.94 -0.56
CA SER A 79 -18.73 -13.31 -0.37
C SER A 79 -18.89 -14.15 -1.64
N VAL A 80 -18.46 -13.63 -2.79
CA VAL A 80 -18.47 -14.34 -4.08
C VAL A 80 -17.07 -14.27 -4.70
N PRO A 81 -16.56 -15.34 -5.33
CA PRO A 81 -15.22 -15.32 -5.94
C PRO A 81 -15.05 -14.17 -6.93
N TYR A 82 -13.90 -13.48 -6.88
CA TYR A 82 -13.61 -12.34 -7.76
C TYR A 82 -12.27 -12.47 -8.50
N PHE A 83 -11.16 -12.65 -7.79
CA PHE A 83 -9.88 -12.93 -8.43
C PHE A 83 -8.92 -13.70 -7.50
N SER A 84 -7.92 -14.33 -8.14
CA SER A 84 -6.77 -14.94 -7.46
C SER A 84 -5.54 -14.05 -7.65
N HIS A 85 -4.94 -13.62 -6.54
CA HIS A 85 -3.76 -12.77 -6.54
C HIS A 85 -2.51 -13.61 -6.79
N ALA A 86 -1.83 -13.35 -7.91
CA ALA A 86 -0.51 -13.93 -8.20
C ALA A 86 0.60 -13.09 -7.54
N SER A 87 1.36 -13.71 -6.64
CA SER A 87 2.48 -13.08 -5.95
C SER A 87 3.73 -13.07 -6.83
N TYR A 88 4.53 -12.01 -6.72
CA TYR A 88 5.85 -12.06 -7.34
C TYR A 88 6.72 -13.12 -6.64
N THR A 89 7.44 -13.88 -7.44
CA THR A 89 8.31 -14.96 -6.97
C THR A 89 9.71 -14.49 -6.56
N MET A 90 10.02 -13.20 -6.75
CA MET A 90 11.37 -12.66 -6.52
C MET A 90 11.79 -12.70 -5.04
N PRO A 91 13.10 -12.83 -4.75
CA PRO A 91 13.62 -12.85 -3.38
C PRO A 91 13.30 -11.56 -2.59
N THR A 92 13.19 -11.65 -1.27
CA THR A 92 12.78 -10.55 -0.37
C THR A 92 13.55 -9.24 -0.62
N PHE A 93 14.88 -9.27 -0.68
CA PHE A 93 15.65 -8.03 -0.88
C PHE A 93 15.50 -7.45 -2.29
N LYS A 94 15.35 -8.31 -3.31
CA LYS A 94 15.07 -7.87 -4.68
C LYS A 94 13.69 -7.21 -4.76
N MET A 95 12.70 -7.74 -4.04
CA MET A 95 11.37 -7.14 -3.90
C MET A 95 11.44 -5.75 -3.25
N LEU A 96 12.16 -5.63 -2.13
CA LEU A 96 12.31 -4.35 -1.44
C LEU A 96 12.97 -3.30 -2.33
N ALA A 97 14.05 -3.67 -3.03
CA ALA A 97 14.71 -2.79 -3.98
C ALA A 97 13.79 -2.39 -5.15
N TYR A 98 13.03 -3.34 -5.70
CA TYR A 98 12.03 -3.08 -6.73
C TYR A 98 10.98 -2.08 -6.25
N ARG A 99 10.46 -2.27 -5.03
CA ARG A 99 9.42 -1.41 -4.48
C ARG A 99 9.90 -0.02 -4.13
N TRP A 100 11.13 0.08 -3.62
CA TRP A 100 11.77 1.36 -3.41
C TRP A 100 11.95 2.11 -4.72
N LYS A 101 12.48 1.43 -5.76
CA LYS A 101 12.74 2.03 -7.07
C LYS A 101 11.46 2.52 -7.75
N ASN A 102 10.36 1.78 -7.62
CA ASN A 102 9.07 2.11 -8.25
C ASN A 102 8.14 2.92 -7.34
N GLY A 103 8.60 3.41 -6.19
CA GLY A 103 7.84 4.33 -5.34
C GLY A 103 6.76 3.70 -4.45
N PHE A 104 6.52 2.38 -4.52
CA PHE A 104 5.52 1.69 -3.70
C PHE A 104 5.73 1.90 -2.19
N LEU A 105 6.98 2.05 -1.74
CA LEU A 105 7.28 2.29 -0.32
C LEU A 105 7.04 3.76 0.09
N TRP A 106 6.89 4.67 -0.87
CA TRP A 106 6.60 6.08 -0.62
C TRP A 106 5.11 6.35 -0.45
N ALA A 107 4.28 5.46 -0.99
CA ALA A 107 2.83 5.59 -1.06
C ALA A 107 2.14 5.97 0.26
N PRO A 108 2.53 5.46 1.46
CA PRO A 108 1.92 5.92 2.72
C PRO A 108 2.08 7.44 2.94
N GLY A 109 3.26 7.99 2.64
CA GLY A 109 3.53 9.42 2.75
C GLY A 109 2.80 10.23 1.68
N GLU A 110 2.71 9.68 0.47
CA GLU A 110 1.97 10.30 -0.64
C GLU A 110 0.47 10.40 -0.33
N LEU A 111 -0.11 9.38 0.31
CA LEU A 111 -1.50 9.39 0.77
C LEU A 111 -1.74 10.50 1.82
N LEU A 112 -0.87 10.60 2.82
CA LEU A 112 -0.97 11.64 3.85
C LEU A 112 -0.87 13.04 3.24
N ARG A 113 0.12 13.27 2.38
CA ARG A 113 0.29 14.54 1.68
C ARG A 113 -0.94 14.88 0.84
N ASN A 114 -1.48 13.91 0.09
CA ASN A 114 -2.65 14.12 -0.76
C ASN A 114 -3.93 14.45 0.02
N CYS A 115 -4.04 13.97 1.26
CA CYS A 115 -5.19 14.25 2.13
C CYS A 115 -4.95 15.43 3.08
N TRP A 116 -3.75 16.01 3.12
CA TRP A 116 -3.39 17.06 4.06
C TRP A 116 -4.31 18.28 3.92
N GLY A 117 -4.78 18.80 5.06
CA GLY A 117 -5.70 19.95 5.10
C GLY A 117 -7.13 19.66 4.60
N LYS A 118 -7.45 18.42 4.21
CA LYS A 118 -8.80 18.03 3.77
C LYS A 118 -9.61 17.44 4.93
N PRO A 119 -10.95 17.55 4.92
CA PRO A 119 -11.81 17.00 5.99
C PRO A 119 -11.62 15.50 6.27
N HIS A 120 -11.15 14.77 5.26
CA HIS A 120 -10.95 13.31 5.32
C HIS A 120 -9.52 12.87 5.64
N PHE A 121 -8.64 13.80 6.02
CA PHE A 121 -7.31 13.48 6.51
C PHE A 121 -7.29 12.43 7.65
N PRO A 122 -8.22 12.44 8.63
CA PRO A 122 -8.22 11.41 9.67
C PRO A 122 -8.40 9.99 9.14
N ALA A 123 -9.11 9.82 8.01
CA ALA A 123 -9.25 8.51 7.38
C ALA A 123 -7.90 8.03 6.81
N ALA A 124 -7.18 8.89 6.09
CA ALA A 124 -5.83 8.58 5.60
C ALA A 124 -4.85 8.25 6.74
N PHE A 125 -4.89 9.04 7.83
CA PHE A 125 -4.05 8.80 9.01
C PHE A 125 -4.30 7.42 9.65
N ARG A 126 -5.57 7.00 9.75
CA ARG A 126 -5.93 5.67 10.29
C ARG A 126 -5.38 4.54 9.42
N ILE A 127 -5.40 4.69 8.10
CA ILE A 127 -4.93 3.69 7.15
C ILE A 127 -3.42 3.45 7.30
N VAL A 128 -2.61 4.50 7.44
CA VAL A 128 -1.13 4.40 7.53
C VAL A 128 -0.60 4.47 8.97
N ARG A 129 -1.48 4.26 9.96
CA ARG A 129 -1.16 4.46 11.38
C ARG A 129 0.03 3.62 11.84
N ASN A 130 0.14 2.38 11.37
CA ASN A 130 1.18 1.47 11.82
C ASN A 130 2.56 1.91 11.32
N GLU A 131 2.64 2.31 10.04
CA GLU A 131 3.82 2.86 9.41
C GLU A 131 4.24 4.18 10.10
N LEU A 132 3.27 5.03 10.45
CA LEU A 132 3.52 6.26 11.20
C LEU A 132 4.08 6.01 12.60
N ILE A 133 3.45 5.13 13.38
CA ILE A 133 3.92 4.79 14.74
C ILE A 133 5.35 4.27 14.67
N PHE A 134 5.64 3.38 13.72
CA PHE A 134 6.99 2.84 13.58
C PHE A 134 8.00 3.90 13.10
N THR A 135 7.59 4.82 12.22
CA THR A 135 8.42 5.95 11.78
C THR A 135 8.78 6.84 12.97
N VAL A 136 7.79 7.24 13.78
CA VAL A 136 8.01 8.06 14.98
C VAL A 136 8.92 7.33 15.97
N TYR A 137 8.70 6.03 16.18
CA TYR A 137 9.57 5.21 17.01
C TYR A 137 11.03 5.23 16.54
N LEU A 138 11.27 5.08 15.23
CA LEU A 138 12.63 5.13 14.67
C LEU A 138 13.28 6.52 14.82
N LEU A 139 12.50 7.60 14.71
CA LEU A 139 13.00 8.96 14.94
C LEU A 139 13.40 9.16 16.41
N VAL A 140 12.59 8.68 17.36
CA VAL A 140 12.92 8.72 18.79
C VAL A 140 14.17 7.89 19.07
N LEU A 141 14.25 6.67 18.52
CA LEU A 141 15.44 5.82 18.65
C LEU A 141 16.68 6.51 18.09
N PHE A 142 16.59 7.18 16.94
CA PHE A 142 17.68 7.95 16.36
C PHE A 142 18.13 9.09 17.28
N ILE A 143 17.19 9.84 17.86
CA ILE A 143 17.49 10.91 18.84
C ILE A 143 18.18 10.31 20.10
N CYS A 144 17.71 9.17 20.60
CA CYS A 144 18.35 8.48 21.72
C CYS A 144 19.78 8.04 21.39
N LEU A 145 20.04 7.56 20.17
CA LEU A 145 21.39 7.22 19.71
C LEU A 145 22.31 8.45 19.69
N LEU A 146 21.82 9.60 19.23
CA LEU A 146 22.57 10.85 19.23
C LEU A 146 22.90 11.37 20.64
N SER A 147 22.13 10.97 21.67
CA SER A 147 22.42 11.35 23.07
C SER A 147 23.68 10.69 23.64
N LEU A 148 24.17 9.61 23.00
CA LEU A 148 25.28 8.76 23.49
C LEU A 148 25.09 8.20 24.92
N ASN A 149 23.89 8.30 25.49
CA ASN A 149 23.57 7.80 26.81
C ASN A 149 23.16 6.32 26.72
N LEU A 150 24.05 5.42 27.15
CA LEU A 150 23.84 3.97 27.07
C LEU A 150 22.54 3.49 27.74
N LYS A 151 22.11 4.12 28.85
CA LYS A 151 20.85 3.76 29.52
C LYS A 151 19.64 4.10 28.65
N LEU A 152 19.62 5.29 28.06
CA LEU A 152 18.54 5.71 27.16
C LEU A 152 18.51 4.85 25.90
N ILE A 153 19.68 4.56 25.32
CA ILE A 153 19.81 3.68 24.15
C ILE A 153 19.28 2.27 24.47
N ALA A 154 19.67 1.70 25.61
CA ALA A 154 19.22 0.37 26.03
C ALA A 154 17.69 0.33 26.16
N ILE A 155 17.09 1.32 26.86
CA ILE A 155 15.63 1.42 27.01
C ILE A 155 14.94 1.58 25.65
N ALA A 156 15.48 2.42 24.77
CA ALA A 156 14.91 2.68 23.46
C ALA A 156 14.98 1.47 22.52
N ILE A 157 15.98 0.58 22.66
CA ILE A 157 16.14 -0.62 21.82
C ILE A 157 15.23 -1.78 22.27
N LEU A 158 14.86 -1.85 23.55
CA LEU A 158 14.05 -2.97 24.10
C LEU A 158 12.75 -3.24 23.33
N PRO A 159 11.92 -2.23 22.96
CA PRO A 159 10.73 -2.46 22.15
C PRO A 159 11.02 -3.09 20.78
N LEU A 160 12.12 -2.70 20.12
CA LEU A 160 12.52 -3.30 18.84
C LEU A 160 12.92 -4.76 19.00
N LEU A 161 13.69 -5.09 20.03
CA LEU A 161 14.08 -6.46 20.34
C LEU A 161 12.86 -7.32 20.67
N ALA A 162 11.95 -6.79 21.49
CA ALA A 162 10.69 -7.45 21.82
C ALA A 162 9.85 -7.68 20.55
N PHE A 163 9.75 -6.70 19.65
CA PHE A 163 9.04 -6.84 18.39
C PHE A 163 9.66 -7.92 17.49
N ILE A 164 10.98 -7.95 17.36
CA ILE A 164 11.70 -9.00 16.61
C ILE A 164 11.43 -10.37 17.23
N ALA A 165 11.53 -10.50 18.55
CA ALA A 165 11.31 -11.75 19.26
C ALA A 165 9.87 -12.25 19.08
N LEU A 166 8.87 -11.38 19.24
CA LEU A 166 7.46 -11.72 19.04
C LEU A 166 7.18 -12.16 17.59
N LYS A 167 7.75 -11.47 16.61
CA LYS A 167 7.63 -11.84 15.20
C LYS A 167 8.35 -13.15 14.88
N ALA A 168 9.52 -13.36 15.47
CA ALA A 168 10.28 -14.59 15.32
C ALA A 168 9.52 -15.79 15.91
N LEU A 169 8.90 -15.62 17.09
CA LEU A 169 8.06 -16.65 17.72
C LEU A 169 6.81 -16.94 16.90
N LYS A 170 6.07 -15.89 16.50
CA LYS A 170 4.84 -16.02 15.70
C LYS A 170 5.11 -16.74 14.37
N ASN A 171 6.21 -16.41 13.71
CA ASN A 171 6.55 -16.97 12.40
C ASN A 171 7.45 -18.21 12.48
N ARG A 172 7.86 -18.62 13.69
CA ARG A 172 8.85 -19.67 13.95
C ARG A 172 10.13 -19.48 13.13
N SER A 173 10.57 -18.24 12.95
CA SER A 173 11.68 -17.86 12.08
C SER A 173 12.29 -16.54 12.51
N LEU A 174 13.53 -16.57 13.03
CA LEU A 174 14.28 -15.35 13.35
C LEU A 174 14.48 -14.47 12.11
N ARG A 175 14.70 -15.11 10.95
CA ARG A 175 14.82 -14.43 9.66
C ARG A 175 13.58 -13.59 9.36
N ASP A 176 12.37 -14.11 9.58
CA ASP A 176 11.12 -13.38 9.35
C ASP A 176 10.94 -12.24 10.37
N GLY A 177 11.43 -12.41 11.60
CA GLY A 177 11.49 -11.34 12.60
C GLY A 177 12.34 -10.17 12.14
N VAL A 178 13.57 -10.43 11.70
CA VAL A 178 14.49 -9.40 11.20
C VAL A 178 13.97 -8.77 9.91
N GLN A 179 13.48 -9.57 8.96
CA GLN A 179 12.92 -9.07 7.70
C GLN A 179 11.69 -8.17 7.92
N SER A 180 10.90 -8.42 8.98
CA SER A 180 9.78 -7.54 9.35
C SER A 180 10.23 -6.13 9.71
N VAL A 181 11.31 -6.01 10.48
CA VAL A 181 11.89 -4.73 10.88
C VAL A 181 12.49 -4.03 9.67
N ILE A 182 13.27 -4.73 8.84
CA ILE A 182 13.85 -4.16 7.61
C ILE A 182 12.74 -3.58 6.72
N ASN A 183 11.66 -4.33 6.53
CA ASN A 183 10.52 -3.90 5.72
C ASN A 183 9.87 -2.62 6.30
N LEU A 184 9.57 -2.60 7.60
CA LEU A 184 8.97 -1.43 8.26
C LEU A 184 9.91 -0.21 8.27
N SER A 185 11.22 -0.41 8.42
CA SER A 185 12.20 0.67 8.33
C SER A 185 12.24 1.29 6.93
N LEU A 186 12.17 0.47 5.87
CA LEU A 186 12.10 0.99 4.50
C LEU A 186 10.77 1.68 4.19
N PHE A 187 9.64 1.19 4.72
CA PHE A 187 8.37 1.90 4.68
C PHE A 187 8.43 3.24 5.43
N SER A 188 9.16 3.31 6.55
CA SER A 188 9.32 4.55 7.31
C SER A 188 10.13 5.59 6.54
N ALA A 189 11.27 5.18 5.98
CA ALA A 189 12.07 6.03 5.09
C ALA A 189 11.26 6.47 3.85
N GLY A 190 10.48 5.54 3.28
CA GLY A 190 9.60 5.83 2.16
C GLY A 190 8.47 6.80 2.51
N LEU A 191 7.84 6.65 3.67
CA LEU A 191 6.80 7.55 4.17
C LEU A 191 7.33 8.98 4.24
N LEU A 192 8.49 9.20 4.87
CA LEU A 192 9.11 10.53 4.94
C LEU A 192 9.36 11.11 3.54
N ARG A 193 9.85 10.31 2.60
CA ARG A 193 10.05 10.73 1.22
C ARG A 193 8.73 11.07 0.51
N GLY A 194 7.69 10.26 0.68
CA GLY A 194 6.39 10.45 0.05
C GLY A 194 5.69 11.74 0.49
N VAL A 195 5.89 12.15 1.74
CA VAL A 195 5.40 13.42 2.30
C VAL A 195 6.08 14.63 1.64
N ILE A 196 7.33 14.51 1.20
CA ILE A 196 8.13 15.62 0.65
C ILE A 196 7.99 15.75 -0.87
N ASN A 197 7.69 14.65 -1.57
CA ASN A 197 7.60 14.64 -3.04
C ASN A 197 6.58 15.66 -3.59
N SER A 198 6.90 16.29 -4.72
CA SER A 198 6.04 17.26 -5.40
C SER A 198 4.72 16.65 -5.88
N THR A 199 3.64 17.42 -5.81
CA THR A 199 2.31 17.03 -6.28
C THR A 199 2.04 17.53 -7.70
N LYS A 200 1.42 16.70 -8.52
CA LYS A 200 0.71 17.08 -9.74
C LYS A 200 -0.77 17.28 -9.41
N ASP A 201 -1.46 18.11 -10.19
CA ASP A 201 -2.92 18.22 -10.08
C ASP A 201 -3.57 16.84 -10.38
N PRO A 202 -4.31 16.24 -9.43
CA PRO A 202 -4.95 14.94 -9.64
C PRO A 202 -6.09 14.97 -10.67
N MET A 203 -6.64 16.15 -10.99
CA MET A 203 -7.64 16.32 -12.05
C MET A 203 -7.02 16.39 -13.45
N LYS A 204 -5.70 16.63 -13.54
CA LYS A 204 -5.01 16.72 -14.82
C LYS A 204 -5.05 15.35 -15.51
N ARG A 205 -5.71 15.29 -16.67
CA ARG A 205 -5.72 14.08 -17.49
C ARG A 205 -4.29 13.72 -17.91
N PRO A 206 -3.88 12.45 -17.82
CA PRO A 206 -2.60 12.03 -18.36
C PRO A 206 -2.63 12.21 -19.88
N ALA A 207 -1.49 12.60 -20.47
CA ALA A 207 -1.34 12.67 -21.91
C ALA A 207 -1.33 11.23 -22.45
N VAL A 208 -2.50 10.76 -22.92
CA VAL A 208 -2.68 9.41 -23.45
C VAL A 208 -3.32 9.47 -24.83
N THR A 209 -2.81 8.67 -25.74
CA THR A 209 -3.45 8.42 -27.04
C THR A 209 -4.32 7.18 -26.88
N VAL A 210 -5.64 7.36 -26.96
CA VAL A 210 -6.58 6.23 -26.98
C VAL A 210 -6.71 5.75 -28.41
N THR A 211 -6.11 4.62 -28.75
CA THR A 211 -6.34 3.95 -30.03
C THR A 211 -7.47 2.94 -29.88
N ASN A 212 -8.49 3.07 -30.74
CA ASN A 212 -9.56 2.07 -30.83
C ASN A 212 -9.21 1.12 -31.98
N PRO A 213 -8.82 -0.15 -31.72
CA PRO A 213 -8.36 -1.07 -32.74
C PRO A 213 -9.45 -1.55 -33.72
N LYS A 214 -10.70 -1.02 -33.65
CA LYS A 214 -11.76 -1.31 -34.65
C LYS A 214 -11.41 -0.93 -36.10
N HIS A 215 -10.23 -0.35 -36.35
CA HIS A 215 -9.69 -0.07 -37.69
C HIS A 215 -8.27 -0.65 -37.91
N ILE A 216 -7.90 -1.75 -37.27
CA ILE A 216 -6.81 -2.56 -37.82
C ILE A 216 -7.38 -3.28 -39.04
N LYS A 217 -7.11 -2.76 -40.24
CA LYS A 217 -7.26 -3.56 -41.47
C LYS A 217 -6.42 -4.82 -41.26
N THR A 218 -7.07 -5.97 -41.15
CA THR A 218 -6.46 -7.29 -41.22
C THR A 218 -5.82 -7.45 -42.59
N GLU A 219 -4.59 -6.97 -42.75
CA GLU A 219 -3.78 -7.22 -43.95
C GLU A 219 -2.52 -8.05 -43.67
N ASN A 220 -2.28 -8.46 -42.42
CA ASN A 220 -1.14 -9.33 -42.08
C ASN A 220 -1.53 -10.45 -41.11
N GLU A 221 -2.54 -11.25 -41.49
CA GLU A 221 -2.61 -12.64 -41.04
C GLU A 221 -1.80 -13.49 -42.03
N ASN A 222 -0.48 -13.55 -41.84
CA ASN A 222 0.39 -14.66 -42.24
C ASN A 222 1.81 -14.33 -41.77
N ILE A 223 2.53 -15.35 -41.31
CA ILE A 223 3.83 -15.32 -40.62
C ILE A 223 3.58 -15.03 -39.13
N ILE A 224 3.38 -16.03 -38.27
CA ILE A 224 4.33 -17.10 -37.92
C ILE A 224 3.53 -18.36 -37.56
N ARG A 225 3.76 -19.44 -38.32
CA ARG A 225 3.64 -20.82 -37.86
C ARG A 225 4.93 -21.19 -37.13
#